data_AF-A0A9P0N5W4-F1
#
_entry.id   AF-A0A9P0N5W4-F1
#
_cell.length_a   1.000
_cell.length_b   1.000
_cell.length_c   1.000
_cell.angle_alpha   90.00
_cell.angle_beta   90.00
_cell.angle_gamma   90.00
#
_symmetry.space_group_name_H-M   'P 1'
#
loop_
_entity.id
_entity.type
_entity.pdbx_description
1 polymer ?
#
loop_
_entity_poly.entity_id
_entity_poly.type
_entity_poly.pdbx_seq_one_letter_code
_entity_poly.pdbx_strand_id
1 'polypeptide(L)'
;MSITVTISGNKSELTSYFQPPLTLFGQYECGLLSFSVLNSVQHFRNNIQPVLRIECDLVHGSYSNGLPTHVIHEFMSSTAPGNWCIESPQNVIYLPVNKTLIPSISIKIVDQFGHSIDFGKQQIELRLHLKKIK
;
A
#
# COMPACT_ATOMS: atom_id res chain seq x y z
N MET A 1 -14.17 2.69 16.62
CA MET A 1 -12.99 1.81 16.80
C MET A 1 -12.12 1.93 15.56
N SER A 2 -10.81 1.97 15.74
CA SER A 2 -9.81 2.08 14.68
C SER A 2 -8.69 1.08 14.94
N ILE A 3 -8.15 0.50 13.87
CA ILE A 3 -7.03 -0.43 13.93
C ILE A 3 -5.97 0.09 12.97
N THR A 4 -4.71 0.10 13.40
CA THR A 4 -3.58 0.44 12.53
C THR A 4 -2.75 -0.81 12.32
N VAL A 5 -2.36 -1.07 11.08
CA VAL A 5 -1.55 -2.24 10.71
C VAL A 5 -0.28 -1.74 10.01
N THR A 6 0.87 -2.10 10.56
CA THR A 6 2.16 -1.92 9.88
C THR A 6 2.52 -3.20 9.14
N ILE A 7 2.88 -3.07 7.86
CA ILE A 7 3.33 -4.15 7.01
C ILE A 7 4.70 -3.77 6.47
N SER A 8 5.69 -4.65 6.63
CA SER A 8 7.05 -4.41 6.16
C SER A 8 7.63 -5.63 5.46
N GLY A 9 8.59 -5.40 4.57
CA GLY A 9 9.35 -6.45 3.90
C GLY A 9 10.28 -5.86 2.86
N ASN A 10 10.78 -6.67 1.95
CA ASN A 10 11.82 -6.26 0.99
C ASN A 10 11.50 -6.59 -0.47
N LYS A 11 10.23 -6.89 -0.74
CA LYS A 11 9.69 -7.19 -2.08
C LYS A 11 8.49 -6.29 -2.33
N SER A 12 8.17 -6.06 -3.61
CA SER A 12 6.95 -5.35 -4.01
C SER A 12 5.66 -6.05 -3.61
N GLU A 13 5.71 -7.35 -3.35
CA GLU A 13 4.60 -8.13 -2.81
C GLU A 13 4.88 -8.43 -1.35
N LEU A 14 4.04 -7.89 -0.47
CA LEU A 14 4.15 -7.98 0.98
C LEU A 14 2.89 -8.62 1.52
N THR A 15 3.03 -9.66 2.32
CA THR A 15 1.88 -10.28 3.01
C THR A 15 2.18 -10.36 4.50
N SER A 16 1.26 -9.82 5.30
CA SER A 16 1.29 -9.97 6.75
C SER A 16 0.20 -10.93 7.18
N TYR A 17 0.55 -11.89 8.04
CA TYR A 17 -0.38 -12.88 8.60
C TYR A 17 -0.68 -12.55 10.06
N PHE A 18 -1.94 -12.65 10.45
CA PHE A 18 -2.41 -12.33 11.81
C PHE A 18 -2.76 -13.62 12.57
N GLN A 19 -2.16 -13.77 13.75
CA GLN A 19 -2.42 -14.89 14.65
C GLN A 19 -2.69 -14.33 16.07
N PRO A 20 -3.96 -14.29 16.54
CA PRO A 20 -5.19 -14.72 15.84
C PRO A 20 -5.56 -13.77 14.68
N PRO A 21 -6.43 -14.21 13.74
CA PRO A 21 -6.98 -13.35 12.69
C PRO A 21 -7.65 -12.10 13.27
N LEU A 22 -7.58 -10.97 12.55
CA LEU A 22 -8.28 -9.76 12.95
C LEU A 22 -9.77 -9.91 12.66
N THR A 23 -10.61 -9.72 13.68
CA THR A 23 -12.06 -9.75 13.53
C THR A 23 -12.63 -8.33 13.62
N LEU A 24 -13.28 -7.89 12.54
CA LEU A 24 -13.94 -6.60 12.45
C LEU A 24 -15.43 -6.73 12.79
N PHE A 25 -15.87 -5.98 13.79
CA PHE A 25 -17.29 -5.91 14.19
C PHE A 25 -17.98 -4.70 13.57
N GLY A 26 -18.59 -4.89 12.39
CA GLY A 26 -19.31 -3.86 11.63
C GLY A 26 -18.66 -3.55 10.29
N GLN A 27 -19.05 -2.43 9.68
CA GLN A 27 -18.47 -1.96 8.43
C GLN A 27 -17.19 -1.14 8.69
N TYR A 28 -16.15 -1.39 7.91
CA TYR A 28 -14.87 -0.71 8.01
C TYR A 28 -14.43 -0.22 6.64
N GLU A 29 -13.63 0.83 6.66
CA GLU A 29 -12.88 1.33 5.50
C GLU A 29 -11.39 1.27 5.82
N CYS A 30 -10.56 1.14 4.78
CA CYS A 30 -9.11 1.11 4.89
C CYS A 30 -8.50 2.25 4.09
N GLY A 31 -7.49 2.90 4.66
CA GLY A 31 -6.69 3.91 3.98
C GLY A 31 -5.21 3.78 4.29
N LEU A 32 -4.36 4.32 3.41
CA LEU A 32 -2.92 4.39 3.63
C LEU A 32 -2.56 5.61 4.49
N LEU A 33 -1.82 5.42 5.57
CA LEU A 33 -1.30 6.52 6.40
C LEU A 33 0.11 6.94 6.00
N SER A 34 0.95 5.96 5.66
CA SER A 34 2.34 6.21 5.28
C SER A 34 2.92 5.06 4.49
N PHE A 35 3.87 5.39 3.63
CA PHE A 35 4.76 4.51 2.92
C PHE A 35 6.19 5.04 3.08
N SER A 36 7.14 4.14 3.31
CA SER A 36 8.55 4.50 3.32
C SER A 36 9.44 3.36 2.82
N VAL A 37 10.44 3.69 2.02
CA VAL A 37 11.52 2.79 1.62
C VAL A 37 12.82 3.57 1.46
N LEU A 38 13.94 2.97 1.86
CA LEU A 38 15.25 3.54 1.56
C LEU A 38 15.53 3.37 0.06
N ASN A 39 15.66 4.47 -0.69
CA ASN A 39 16.00 4.41 -2.11
C ASN A 39 17.52 4.21 -2.24
N SER A 40 18.02 2.97 -2.21
CA SER A 40 19.43 2.75 -2.55
C SER A 40 19.62 2.77 -4.06
N VAL A 41 20.25 3.84 -4.54
CA VAL A 41 21.15 3.88 -5.70
C VAL A 41 20.70 3.02 -6.92
N GLN A 42 20.14 3.74 -7.92
CA GLN A 42 20.18 3.42 -9.37
C GLN A 42 19.38 2.24 -9.96
N HIS A 43 18.25 1.81 -9.36
CA HIS A 43 17.35 0.87 -10.06
C HIS A 43 16.10 1.50 -10.70
N PHE A 44 15.81 2.78 -10.42
CA PHE A 44 14.98 3.62 -11.29
C PHE A 44 15.78 4.04 -12.54
N ARG A 45 16.27 3.07 -13.32
CA ARG A 45 17.30 3.23 -14.35
C ARG A 45 16.94 4.15 -15.53
N ASN A 46 15.68 4.59 -15.66
CA ASN A 46 15.17 5.14 -16.92
C ASN A 46 14.75 6.62 -16.86
N ASN A 47 15.35 7.47 -16.01
CA ASN A 47 15.17 8.94 -16.02
C ASN A 47 13.71 9.46 -15.97
N ILE A 48 12.75 8.61 -15.63
CA ILE A 48 11.33 8.95 -15.41
C ILE A 48 11.05 8.61 -13.96
N GLN A 49 10.56 9.60 -13.19
CA GLN A 49 10.05 9.34 -11.84
C GLN A 49 8.88 8.37 -11.97
N PRO A 50 8.96 7.14 -11.44
CA PRO A 50 7.86 6.22 -11.56
C PRO A 50 6.72 6.69 -10.66
N VAL A 51 5.51 6.55 -11.20
CA VAL A 51 4.31 6.60 -10.39
C VAL A 51 4.24 5.27 -9.64
N LEU A 52 4.20 5.35 -8.32
CA LEU A 52 4.02 4.22 -7.43
C LEU A 52 2.54 4.07 -7.13
N ARG A 53 2.02 2.88 -7.38
CA ARG A 53 0.65 2.49 -7.09
C ARG A 53 0.66 1.40 -6.03
N ILE A 54 -0.08 1.63 -4.94
CA ILE A 54 -0.20 0.69 -3.83
C ILE A 54 -1.57 0.01 -3.94
N GLU A 55 -1.54 -1.30 -4.14
CA GLU A 55 -2.71 -2.16 -4.20
C GLU A 55 -2.85 -2.96 -2.90
N CYS A 56 -4.08 -3.09 -2.40
CA CYS A 56 -4.39 -3.83 -1.17
C CYS A 56 -5.59 -4.76 -1.36
N ASP A 57 -5.38 -6.06 -1.13
CA ASP A 57 -6.41 -7.09 -1.33
C ASP A 57 -7.62 -6.95 -0.37
N LEU A 58 -7.49 -6.13 0.68
CA LEU A 58 -8.52 -5.91 1.69
C LEU A 58 -9.61 -4.93 1.24
N VAL A 59 -9.37 -4.13 0.19
CA VAL A 59 -10.31 -3.07 -0.23
C VAL A 59 -11.03 -3.39 -1.54
N HIS A 60 -12.13 -2.70 -1.80
CA HIS A 60 -12.76 -2.59 -3.11
C HIS A 60 -13.23 -1.14 -3.36
N GLY A 61 -13.77 -0.85 -4.54
CA GLY A 61 -14.29 0.48 -4.89
C GLY A 61 -13.30 1.37 -5.65
N SER A 62 -12.10 0.87 -5.94
CA SER A 62 -11.21 1.48 -6.93
C SER A 62 -11.49 0.91 -8.32
N TYR A 63 -11.37 1.75 -9.36
CA TYR A 63 -11.60 1.37 -10.76
C TYR A 63 -10.54 2.01 -11.65
N SER A 64 -10.10 1.27 -12.68
CA SER A 64 -9.23 1.76 -13.75
C SER A 64 -9.89 1.45 -15.08
N ASN A 65 -10.20 2.48 -15.87
CA ASN A 65 -10.87 2.35 -17.17
C ASN A 65 -12.16 1.49 -17.11
N GLY A 66 -12.94 1.67 -16.05
CA GLY A 66 -14.19 0.93 -15.82
C GLY A 66 -14.03 -0.48 -15.25
N LEU A 67 -12.80 -0.97 -15.11
CA LEU A 67 -12.52 -2.28 -14.51
C LEU A 67 -12.20 -2.13 -13.01
N PRO A 68 -12.74 -2.98 -12.12
CA PRO A 68 -12.41 -2.95 -10.70
C PRO A 68 -10.92 -3.19 -10.44
N THR A 69 -10.35 -2.46 -9.50
CA THR A 69 -8.97 -2.61 -9.01
C THR A 69 -8.92 -2.50 -7.48
N HIS A 70 -7.71 -2.67 -6.92
CA HIS A 70 -7.47 -2.64 -5.48
C HIS A 70 -6.54 -1.49 -5.05
N VAL A 71 -6.42 -0.45 -5.88
CA VAL A 71 -5.53 0.69 -5.61
C VAL A 71 -6.06 1.51 -4.44
N ILE A 72 -5.24 1.66 -3.39
CA ILE A 72 -5.58 2.49 -2.23
C ILE A 72 -4.88 3.85 -2.24
N HIS A 73 -3.76 3.96 -2.96
CA HIS A 73 -3.00 5.21 -3.09
C HIS A 73 -2.10 5.17 -4.34
N GLU A 74 -1.90 6.32 -4.96
CA GLU A 74 -1.01 6.51 -6.10
C GLU A 74 -0.26 7.84 -5.95
N PHE A 75 1.05 7.83 -6.15
CA PHE A 75 1.90 9.03 -6.00
C PHE A 75 3.17 8.94 -6.85
N MET A 76 3.78 10.07 -7.17
CA MET A 76 5.08 10.12 -7.83
C MET A 76 6.21 10.03 -6.80
N SER A 77 7.17 9.13 -7.02
CA SER A 77 8.39 9.11 -6.21
C SER A 77 9.29 10.30 -6.56
N SER A 78 9.25 11.37 -5.77
CA SER A 78 9.99 12.61 -6.03
C SER A 78 11.44 12.59 -5.51
N THR A 79 12.02 11.41 -5.24
CA THR A 79 13.26 11.32 -4.46
C THR A 79 14.47 10.93 -5.31
N ALA A 80 15.56 11.68 -5.14
CA ALA A 80 16.83 11.35 -5.75
C ALA A 80 17.37 10.01 -5.22
N PRO A 81 18.12 9.24 -6.03
CA PRO A 81 18.78 8.03 -5.56
C PRO A 81 19.63 8.29 -4.31
N GLY A 82 19.57 7.39 -3.32
CA GLY A 82 20.28 7.48 -2.05
C GLY A 82 19.48 8.05 -0.87
N ASN A 83 18.30 8.64 -1.13
CA ASN A 83 17.44 9.21 -0.09
C ASN A 83 16.28 8.28 0.30
N TRP A 84 15.55 8.60 1.36
CA TRP A 84 14.30 7.89 1.65
C TRP A 84 13.20 8.33 0.68
N CYS A 85 12.50 7.38 0.07
CA CYS A 85 11.21 7.63 -0.56
C CYS A 85 10.14 7.51 0.51
N ILE A 86 9.51 8.63 0.88
CA ILE A 86 8.51 8.71 1.94
C ILE A 86 7.28 9.36 1.34
N GLU A 87 6.13 8.73 1.56
CA GLU A 87 4.83 9.26 1.19
C GLU A 87 3.90 9.20 2.41
N SER A 88 3.23 10.31 2.70
CA SER A 88 2.18 10.38 3.72
C SER A 88 1.01 11.17 3.13
N PRO A 89 -0.09 10.50 2.75
CA PRO A 89 -1.20 11.16 2.08
C PRO A 89 -1.78 12.28 2.97
N GLN A 90 -1.80 13.52 2.47
CA GLN A 90 -2.40 14.65 3.20
C GLN A 90 -3.91 14.44 3.41
N ASN A 91 -4.58 13.88 2.40
CA ASN A 91 -5.97 13.46 2.45
C ASN A 91 -6.05 11.96 2.23
N VAL A 92 -6.17 11.20 3.31
CA VAL A 92 -6.26 9.74 3.23
C VAL A 92 -7.58 9.35 2.57
N ILE A 93 -7.50 8.66 1.44
CA ILE A 93 -8.65 8.05 0.79
C ILE A 93 -8.99 6.76 1.54
N TYR A 94 -10.26 6.63 1.92
CA TYR A 94 -10.79 5.46 2.61
C TYR A 94 -11.65 4.66 1.64
N LEU A 95 -11.27 3.40 1.42
CA LEU A 95 -12.02 2.46 0.59
C LEU A 95 -12.68 1.38 1.44
N PRO A 96 -13.90 0.93 1.11
CA PRO A 96 -14.59 -0.09 1.88
C PRO A 96 -13.80 -1.41 1.99
N VAL A 97 -13.72 -1.95 3.20
CA VAL A 97 -13.12 -3.26 3.47
C VAL A 97 -14.05 -4.38 2.99
N ASN A 98 -13.49 -5.39 2.32
CA ASN A 98 -14.24 -6.49 1.71
C ASN A 98 -14.40 -7.74 2.60
N LYS A 99 -13.72 -7.82 3.76
CA LYS A 99 -13.70 -8.99 4.66
C LYS A 99 -13.82 -8.56 6.12
N THR A 100 -14.57 -9.32 6.92
CA THR A 100 -14.69 -9.10 8.38
C THR A 100 -13.71 -9.95 9.20
N LEU A 101 -13.31 -11.11 8.70
CA LEU A 101 -12.27 -11.96 9.28
C LEU A 101 -11.02 -11.87 8.41
N ILE A 102 -9.93 -11.34 8.95
CA ILE A 102 -8.71 -11.04 8.21
C ILE A 102 -7.56 -11.90 8.76
N PRO A 103 -7.27 -13.07 8.15
CA PRO A 103 -6.11 -13.88 8.51
C PRO A 103 -4.81 -13.29 7.94
N SER A 104 -4.91 -12.48 6.89
CA SER A 104 -3.78 -11.83 6.25
C SER A 104 -4.20 -10.57 5.49
N ILE A 105 -3.25 -9.68 5.27
CA ILE A 105 -3.36 -8.57 4.32
C ILE A 105 -2.18 -8.65 3.36
N SER A 106 -2.47 -8.56 2.07
CA SER A 106 -1.49 -8.54 0.99
C SER A 106 -1.47 -7.17 0.33
N ILE A 107 -0.27 -6.64 0.16
CA ILE A 107 0.03 -5.40 -0.53
C ILE A 107 0.88 -5.70 -1.76
N LYS A 108 0.52 -5.08 -2.88
CA LYS A 108 1.35 -5.06 -4.08
C LYS A 108 1.72 -3.63 -4.42
N ILE A 109 3.00 -3.38 -4.68
CA ILE A 109 3.51 -2.09 -5.10
C ILE A 109 3.93 -2.22 -6.57
N VAL A 110 3.29 -1.44 -7.43
CA VAL A 110 3.47 -1.51 -8.88
C VAL A 110 3.74 -0.14 -9.48
N ASP A 111 4.28 -0.13 -10.68
CA ASP A 111 4.37 1.07 -11.52
C ASP A 111 2.99 1.42 -12.14
N GLN A 112 2.92 2.52 -12.89
CA GLN A 112 1.70 2.95 -13.60
C GLN A 112 1.16 1.93 -14.61
N PHE A 113 1.99 0.98 -15.05
CA PHE A 113 1.65 -0.07 -16.00
C PHE A 113 1.26 -1.38 -15.32
N GLY A 114 1.32 -1.46 -13.99
CA GLY A 114 0.98 -2.64 -13.21
C GLY A 114 2.15 -3.62 -13.03
N HIS A 115 3.37 -3.25 -13.42
CA HIS A 115 4.55 -4.08 -13.21
C HIS A 115 5.09 -3.92 -11.79
N SER A 116 5.49 -5.03 -11.17
CA SER A 116 6.12 -5.03 -9.86
C SER A 116 7.47 -4.30 -9.91
N ILE A 117 7.75 -3.51 -8.87
CA ILE A 117 8.97 -2.71 -8.79
C ILE A 117 10.07 -3.49 -8.07
N ASP A 118 11.32 -3.39 -8.51
CA ASP A 118 12.44 -3.94 -7.76
C ASP A 118 12.99 -2.87 -6.80
N PHE A 119 12.85 -3.12 -5.50
CA PHE A 119 13.37 -2.26 -4.44
C PHE A 119 14.79 -2.62 -4.01
N GLY A 120 15.50 -3.50 -4.73
CA GLY A 120 16.90 -3.80 -4.47
C GLY A 120 17.13 -4.42 -3.08
N LYS A 121 16.15 -5.21 -2.59
CA LYS A 121 16.10 -5.79 -1.23
C LYS A 121 16.00 -4.77 -0.09
N GLN A 122 15.69 -3.51 -0.39
CA GLN A 122 15.51 -2.50 0.64
C GLN A 122 14.27 -2.74 1.46
N GLN A 123 14.33 -2.35 2.74
CA GLN A 123 13.20 -2.49 3.63
C GLN A 123 12.14 -1.44 3.31
N ILE A 124 10.96 -1.94 2.97
CA ILE A 124 9.73 -1.20 2.72
C ILE A 124 8.89 -1.30 3.98
N GLU A 125 8.25 -0.21 4.35
CA GLU A 125 7.28 -0.14 5.43
C GLU A 125 6.04 0.63 4.98
N LEU A 126 4.86 0.08 5.25
CA LEU A 126 3.57 0.70 5.02
C LEU A 126 2.74 0.64 6.28
N ARG A 127 1.91 1.67 6.48
CA ARG A 127 0.96 1.73 7.58
C ARG A 127 -0.45 1.93 7.04
N LEU A 128 -1.31 0.94 7.25
CA LEU A 128 -2.73 0.98 6.92
C LEU A 128 -3.54 1.38 8.14
N HIS A 129 -4.66 2.05 7.90
CA HIS A 129 -5.64 2.40 8.93
C HIS A 129 -7.02 1.86 8.56
N LEU A 130 -7.50 0.94 9.37
CA LEU A 130 -8.86 0.40 9.30
C LEU A 130 -9.73 1.21 10.25
N LYS A 131 -10.72 1.93 9.71
CA LYS A 131 -11.62 2.81 10.44
C LYS A 131 -13.04 2.26 10.37
N LYS A 132 -13.70 2.11 11.52
CA LYS A 132 -15.11 1.70 11.57
C LYS A 132 -16.01 2.82 11.03
N ILE A 133 -16.90 2.48 10.08
CA ILE A 133 -18.01 3.34 9.65
C ILE A 133 -19.04 3.34 10.79
N LYS A 134 -19.51 4.52 11.18
CA LYS A 134 -20.45 4.69 12.30
C LYS A 134 -21.71 3.86 12.12
#